data_AF-A0A9P4IA65-F1
#
_entry.id   AF-A0A9P4IA65-F1
#
_cell.length_a   1.000
_cell.length_b   1.000
_cell.length_c   1.000
_cell.angle_alpha   90.00
_cell.angle_beta   90.00
_cell.angle_gamma   90.00
#
_symmetry.space_group_name_H-M   'P 1'
#
loop_
_entity.id
_entity.type
_entity.pdbx_description
1 polymer ?
#
loop_
_entity_poly.entity_id
_entity_poly.type
_entity_poly.pdbx_seq_one_letter_code
_entity_poly.pdbx_strand_id
1 'polypeptide(L)'
;LPRVAQPSLWESLIPKALRKRPADQKPNQSVLNNARKNPATPFILLGLLCGSQAIHTIRIKGEIAAYSRKTDAKIHQLRTVIEKVQAGQIVDVEKELGTGDPNSEREWREVIEEIEKENPLWQGKRQKKKRKE
;
A
#
# COMPACT_ATOMS: atom_id res chain seq x y z
N LEU A 1 -28.54 -18.17 9.04
CA LEU A 1 -27.10 -18.00 9.35
C LEU A 1 -26.63 -16.67 8.78
N PRO A 2 -25.82 -15.89 9.52
CA PRO A 2 -25.32 -14.60 9.03
C PRO A 2 -24.50 -14.79 7.75
N ARG A 3 -24.62 -13.84 6.80
CA ARG A 3 -24.02 -13.94 5.46
C ARG A 3 -22.50 -14.16 5.50
N VAL A 4 -21.82 -13.59 6.49
CA VAL A 4 -20.37 -13.74 6.75
C VAL A 4 -19.93 -15.18 7.03
N ALA A 5 -20.84 -16.06 7.48
CA ALA A 5 -20.57 -17.47 7.68
C ALA A 5 -20.77 -18.31 6.41
N GLN A 6 -21.21 -17.71 5.30
CA GLN A 6 -21.37 -18.42 4.02
C GLN A 6 -20.00 -18.59 3.34
N PRO A 7 -19.58 -19.82 3.03
CA PRO A 7 -18.29 -20.09 2.36
C PRO A 7 -18.15 -19.36 1.02
N SER A 8 -19.27 -19.15 0.32
CA SER A 8 -19.31 -18.46 -0.97
C SER A 8 -18.87 -17.00 -0.91
N LEU A 9 -19.01 -16.31 0.23
CA LEU A 9 -18.48 -14.96 0.41
C LEU A 9 -16.96 -14.96 0.55
N TRP A 10 -16.39 -15.95 1.23
CA TRP A 10 -14.93 -16.08 1.37
C TRP A 10 -14.30 -16.55 0.06
N GLU A 11 -15.00 -17.39 -0.69
CA GLU A 11 -14.56 -17.87 -2.00
C GLU A 11 -14.56 -16.76 -3.06
N SER A 12 -15.45 -15.77 -2.94
CA SER A 12 -15.48 -14.60 -3.83
C SER A 12 -14.35 -13.60 -3.56
N LEU A 13 -13.85 -13.52 -2.32
CA LEU A 13 -12.73 -12.68 -1.90
C LEU A 13 -11.36 -13.22 -2.35
N ILE A 14 -11.26 -14.51 -2.64
CA ILE A 14 -10.03 -15.11 -3.14
C ILE A 14 -9.90 -14.80 -4.64
N PRO A 15 -8.79 -14.18 -5.08
CA PRO A 15 -8.54 -13.89 -6.50
C PRO A 15 -8.68 -15.13 -7.37
N LYS A 16 -9.19 -14.97 -8.60
CA LYS A 16 -9.43 -16.10 -9.54
C LYS A 16 -8.19 -16.99 -9.76
N ALA A 17 -6.99 -16.43 -9.69
CA ALA A 17 -5.73 -17.17 -9.80
C ALA A 17 -5.47 -18.14 -8.63
N LEU A 18 -6.05 -17.88 -7.46
CA LEU A 18 -5.93 -18.69 -6.25
C LEU A 18 -7.20 -19.50 -5.96
N ARG A 19 -8.29 -19.27 -6.70
CA ARG A 19 -9.52 -20.04 -6.61
C ARG A 19 -9.31 -21.40 -7.25
N LYS A 20 -9.00 -22.40 -6.42
CA LYS A 20 -8.87 -23.78 -6.87
C LYS A 20 -10.24 -24.35 -7.29
N ARG A 21 -10.30 -25.09 -8.39
CA ARG A 21 -11.54 -25.67 -8.92
C ARG A 21 -12.08 -26.74 -7.95
N PRO A 22 -13.41 -26.82 -7.73
CA PRO A 22 -14.01 -27.77 -6.79
C PRO A 22 -13.80 -29.25 -7.19
N ALA A 23 -13.47 -29.53 -8.45
CA ALA A 23 -13.19 -30.89 -8.92
C ALA A 23 -11.81 -31.45 -8.49
N ASP A 24 -10.87 -30.60 -8.03
CA ASP A 24 -9.46 -30.99 -7.84
C ASP A 24 -9.00 -30.99 -6.37
N GLN A 25 -9.93 -30.95 -5.42
CA GLN A 25 -9.60 -30.91 -3.99
C GLN A 25 -10.52 -31.79 -3.17
N LYS A 26 -10.15 -33.07 -3.09
CA LYS A 26 -10.27 -33.71 -1.78
C LYS A 26 -9.17 -33.06 -0.93
N PRO A 27 -9.48 -32.35 0.17
CA PRO A 27 -8.43 -31.91 1.08
C PRO A 27 -7.65 -33.17 1.44
N ASN A 28 -6.32 -33.13 1.30
CA ASN A 28 -5.50 -34.30 1.60
C ASN A 28 -5.59 -34.53 3.11
N GLN A 29 -6.57 -35.34 3.52
CA GLN A 29 -6.94 -35.52 4.93
C GLN A 29 -5.74 -36.06 5.73
N SER A 30 -4.76 -36.67 5.06
CA SER A 30 -3.51 -37.12 5.66
C SER A 30 -2.70 -35.98 6.29
N VAL A 31 -2.55 -34.82 5.64
CA VAL A 31 -1.78 -33.70 6.19
C VAL A 31 -2.51 -33.01 7.34
N LEU A 32 -3.84 -32.87 7.26
CA LEU A 32 -4.65 -32.35 8.36
C LEU A 32 -4.68 -33.31 9.56
N ASN A 33 -4.78 -34.62 9.32
CA ASN A 33 -4.77 -35.63 10.37
C ASN A 33 -3.38 -35.79 11.00
N ASN A 34 -2.30 -35.62 10.22
CA ASN A 34 -0.93 -35.66 10.73
C ASN A 34 -0.58 -34.38 11.52
N ALA A 35 -1.04 -33.22 11.05
CA ALA A 35 -0.95 -31.95 11.76
C ALA A 35 -1.66 -31.98 13.14
N ARG A 36 -2.77 -32.72 13.24
CA ARG A 36 -3.51 -32.90 14.50
C ARG A 36 -2.83 -33.86 15.48
N LYS A 37 -2.01 -34.79 14.98
CA LYS A 37 -1.29 -35.78 15.80
C LYS A 37 -0.02 -35.21 16.46
N ASN A 38 0.55 -34.15 15.90
CA ASN A 38 1.83 -33.62 16.35
C ASN A 38 1.64 -32.30 17.15
N PRO A 39 1.93 -32.28 18.46
CA PRO A 39 1.66 -31.13 19.34
C PRO A 39 2.49 -29.88 19.01
N ALA A 40 3.55 -30.01 18.20
CA ALA A 40 4.37 -28.88 17.75
C ALA A 40 3.76 -28.10 16.57
N THR A 41 2.86 -28.72 15.80
CA THR A 41 2.26 -28.12 14.59
C THR A 41 1.56 -26.77 14.83
N PRO A 42 0.74 -26.56 15.87
CA PRO A 42 0.13 -25.25 16.09
C PRO A 42 1.18 -24.15 16.30
N PHE A 43 2.30 -24.45 16.99
CA PHE A 43 3.38 -23.49 17.21
C PHE A 43 4.13 -23.17 15.92
N ILE A 44 4.37 -24.16 15.06
CA ILE A 44 4.99 -23.96 13.74
C ILE A 44 4.09 -23.10 12.85
N LEU A 45 2.78 -23.38 12.84
CA LEU A 45 1.80 -22.59 12.08
C LEU A 45 1.67 -21.16 12.62
N LEU A 46 1.67 -20.97 13.93
CA LEU A 46 1.65 -19.64 14.56
C LEU A 46 2.91 -18.84 14.21
N GLY A 47 4.09 -19.47 14.26
CA GLY A 47 5.36 -18.85 13.88
C GLY A 47 5.41 -18.48 12.40
N LEU A 48 4.93 -19.37 11.52
CA LEU A 48 4.86 -19.11 10.07
C LEU A 48 3.86 -18.00 9.74
N LEU A 49 2.68 -18.02 10.37
CA LEU A 49 1.65 -17.00 10.17
C LEU A 49 2.15 -15.63 10.62
N CYS A 50 2.73 -15.54 11.82
CA CYS A 50 3.29 -14.31 12.37
C CYS A 50 4.48 -13.81 11.53
N GLY A 51 5.40 -14.71 11.16
CA GLY A 51 6.57 -14.39 10.34
C GLY A 51 6.21 -13.88 8.94
N SER A 52 5.14 -14.41 8.34
CA SER A 52 4.68 -13.98 7.01
C SER A 52 4.24 -12.50 6.96
N GLN A 53 3.76 -11.93 8.07
CA GLN A 53 3.33 -10.53 8.10
C GLN A 53 4.51 -9.55 8.26
N ALA A 54 5.63 -10.02 8.83
CA ALA A 54 6.82 -9.19 9.04
C ALA A 54 7.45 -8.74 7.71
N ILE A 55 7.55 -9.63 6.72
CA ILE A 55 8.11 -9.30 5.39
C ILE A 55 7.24 -8.26 4.67
N HIS A 56 5.91 -8.40 4.77
CA HIS A 56 4.97 -7.47 4.16
C HIS A 56 5.11 -6.06 4.75
N THR A 57 5.28 -5.96 6.07
CA THR A 57 5.47 -4.67 6.76
C THR A 57 6.78 -4.00 6.37
N ILE A 58 7.88 -4.75 6.21
CA ILE A 58 9.18 -4.19 5.81
C ILE A 58 9.10 -3.61 4.39
N ARG A 59 8.43 -4.32 3.46
CA ARG A 59 8.23 -3.85 2.09
C ARG A 59 7.45 -2.52 2.06
N ILE A 60 6.32 -2.47 2.75
CA ILE A 60 5.49 -1.25 2.83
C ILE A 60 6.29 -0.09 3.41
N LYS A 61 7.05 -0.30 4.50
CA LYS A 61 7.88 0.75 5.09
C LYS A 61 8.97 1.25 4.13
N GLY A 62 9.56 0.36 3.35
CA GLY A 62 10.55 0.72 2.32
C GLY A 62 9.94 1.59 1.20
N GLU A 63 8.78 1.18 0.68
CA GLU A 63 8.04 1.93 -0.36
C GLU A 63 7.66 3.34 0.14
N ILE A 64 7.18 3.47 1.38
CA ILE A 64 6.86 4.76 2.01
C ILE A 64 8.10 5.66 2.16
N ALA A 65 9.25 5.11 2.56
CA ALA A 65 10.48 5.88 2.77
C ALA A 65 11.10 6.37 1.46
N ALA A 66 11.02 5.57 0.38
CA ALA A 66 11.45 6.00 -0.95
C ALA A 66 10.53 7.10 -1.50
N TYR A 67 9.22 6.98 -1.29
CA TYR A 67 8.25 8.00 -1.66
C TYR A 67 8.49 9.32 -0.92
N SER A 68 8.65 9.30 0.40
CA SER A 68 8.82 10.53 1.19
C SER A 68 10.02 11.35 0.71
N ARG A 69 11.14 10.71 0.37
CA ARG A 69 12.34 11.40 -0.14
C ARG A 69 12.11 12.12 -1.47
N LYS A 70 11.39 11.49 -2.41
CA LYS A 70 11.08 12.10 -3.71
C LYS A 70 10.11 13.27 -3.55
N THR A 71 9.08 13.09 -2.72
CA THR A 71 8.07 14.10 -2.47
C THR A 71 8.61 15.28 -1.69
N ASP A 72 9.47 15.06 -0.69
CA ASP A 72 10.10 16.14 0.09
C ASP A 72 11.00 17.02 -0.80
N ALA A 73 11.74 16.44 -1.74
CA ALA A 73 12.55 17.19 -2.69
C ALA A 73 11.69 18.07 -3.61
N LYS A 74 10.59 17.53 -4.15
CA LYS A 74 9.65 18.26 -5.01
C LYS A 74 8.86 19.34 -4.24
N ILE A 75 8.46 19.06 -3.00
CA ILE A 75 7.82 20.06 -2.10
C ILE A 75 8.79 21.19 -1.78
N HIS A 76 10.07 20.87 -1.53
CA HIS A 76 11.09 21.87 -1.27
C HIS A 76 11.29 22.78 -2.50
N GLN A 77 11.36 22.21 -3.70
CA GLN A 77 11.42 22.98 -4.96
C GLN A 77 10.22 23.93 -5.11
N LEU A 78 8.99 23.45 -4.91
CA LEU A 78 7.79 24.29 -4.96
C LEU A 78 7.83 25.41 -3.93
N ARG A 79 8.28 25.14 -2.70
CA ARG A 79 8.41 26.16 -1.65
C ARG A 79 9.41 27.24 -2.03
N THR A 80 10.58 26.85 -2.54
CA THR A 80 11.61 27.80 -2.98
C THR A 80 11.11 28.70 -4.12
N VAL A 81 10.36 28.14 -5.08
CA VAL A 81 9.76 28.94 -6.16
C VAL A 81 8.73 29.92 -5.59
N ILE A 82 7.85 29.47 -4.69
CA ILE A 82 6.85 30.32 -4.05
C ILE A 82 7.50 31.48 -3.27
N GLU A 83 8.55 31.19 -2.49
CA GLU A 83 9.28 32.21 -1.72
C GLU A 83 9.92 33.27 -2.63
N LYS A 84 10.54 32.85 -3.74
CA LYS A 84 11.14 33.77 -4.72
C LYS A 84 10.09 34.62 -5.45
N VAL A 85 8.92 34.04 -5.79
CA VAL A 85 7.79 34.78 -6.39
C VAL A 85 7.21 35.79 -5.39
N GLN A 86 7.04 35.39 -4.12
CA GLN A 86 6.53 36.27 -3.07
C GLN A 86 7.49 37.42 -2.76
N ALA A 87 8.81 37.21 -2.92
CA ALA A 87 9.82 38.24 -2.79
C ALA A 87 9.88 39.24 -3.98
N GLY A 88 8.99 39.08 -4.98
CA GLY A 88 8.91 39.98 -6.14
C GLY A 88 10.07 39.82 -7.13
N GLN A 89 10.84 38.72 -7.04
CA GLN A 89 11.84 38.39 -8.05
C GLN A 89 11.16 37.81 -9.30
N ILE A 90 11.64 38.19 -10.48
CA ILE A 90 11.20 37.62 -11.75
C ILE A 90 11.78 36.21 -11.82
N VAL A 91 11.00 35.22 -11.39
CA VAL A 91 11.36 33.80 -11.47
C VAL A 91 10.75 33.24 -12.73
N ASP A 92 11.59 32.66 -13.57
CA ASP A 92 11.16 31.84 -14.68
C ASP A 92 10.66 30.49 -14.14
N VAL A 93 9.37 30.46 -13.81
CA VAL A 93 8.66 29.31 -13.23
C VAL A 93 8.79 28.07 -14.11
N GLU A 94 8.82 28.27 -15.43
CA GLU A 94 8.95 27.22 -16.42
C GLU A 94 10.30 26.52 -16.31
N LYS A 95 11.37 27.29 -16.16
CA LYS A 95 12.73 26.79 -16.04
C LYS A 95 13.05 26.16 -14.68
N GLU A 96 12.52 26.71 -13.57
CA GLU A 96 12.78 26.14 -12.23
C GLU A 96 11.91 24.93 -11.90
N LEU A 97 10.68 24.84 -12.43
CA LEU A 97 9.84 23.64 -12.26
C LEU A 97 10.06 22.58 -13.34
N GLY A 98 10.86 22.89 -14.36
CA GLY A 98 11.10 22.00 -15.50
C GLY A 98 9.85 21.80 -16.36
N THR A 99 8.92 22.75 -16.34
CA THR A 99 7.75 22.75 -17.21
C THR A 99 8.25 22.85 -18.65
N GLY A 100 8.07 21.80 -19.45
CA GLY A 100 8.63 21.70 -20.80
C GLY A 100 9.66 20.58 -21.00
N ASP A 101 10.16 19.95 -19.93
CA ASP A 101 10.96 18.72 -20.02
C ASP A 101 10.04 17.48 -19.87
N PRO A 102 9.89 16.63 -20.89
CA PRO A 102 8.94 15.52 -20.89
C PRO A 102 9.21 14.47 -19.79
N ASN A 103 10.46 14.37 -19.31
CA ASN A 103 10.80 13.49 -18.19
C ASN A 103 10.29 14.06 -16.86
N SER A 104 10.55 15.34 -16.60
CA SER A 104 10.14 16.01 -15.37
C SER A 104 8.61 16.10 -15.26
N GLU A 105 7.90 16.35 -16.35
CA GLU A 105 6.44 16.40 -16.37
C GLU A 105 5.81 15.02 -16.12
N ARG A 106 6.42 13.96 -16.65
CA ARG A 106 5.99 12.58 -16.39
C ARG A 106 6.14 12.21 -14.91
N GLU A 107 7.25 12.58 -14.28
CA GLU A 107 7.43 12.40 -12.83
C GLU A 107 6.35 13.14 -12.02
N TRP A 108 6.00 14.36 -12.41
CA TRP A 108 4.92 15.12 -11.77
C TRP A 108 3.54 14.47 -11.96
N ARG A 109 3.24 13.97 -13.16
CA ARG A 109 2.00 13.23 -13.44
C ARG A 109 1.91 11.95 -12.61
N GLU A 110 2.99 11.18 -12.52
CA GLU A 110 3.05 9.96 -11.70
C GLU A 110 2.80 10.27 -10.21
N VAL A 111 3.38 11.35 -9.67
CA VAL A 111 3.14 11.79 -8.28
C VAL A 111 1.68 12.21 -8.07
N ILE A 112 1.07 12.93 -9.03
CA ILE A 112 -0.31 13.41 -8.92
C ILE A 112 -1.31 12.24 -9.00
N GLU A 113 -1.12 11.30 -9.94
CA GLU A 113 -1.98 10.12 -10.12
C GLU A 113 -1.94 9.21 -8.88
N GLU A 114 -0.76 9.03 -8.28
CA GLU A 114 -0.60 8.24 -7.06
C GLU A 114 -1.27 8.94 -5.85
N ILE A 115 -1.17 10.27 -5.73
CA ILE A 115 -1.86 11.04 -4.69
C ILE A 115 -3.38 10.92 -4.82
N GLU A 116 -3.92 10.98 -6.04
CA GLU A 116 -5.35 10.83 -6.29
C GLU A 116 -5.86 9.45 -5.86
N LYS A 117 -5.07 8.41 -6.16
CA LYS A 117 -5.36 7.02 -5.78
C LYS A 117 -5.28 6.76 -4.27
N GLU A 118 -4.38 7.44 -3.55
CA GLU A 118 -4.21 7.30 -2.10
C GLU A 118 -5.16 8.17 -1.24
N ASN A 119 -5.78 9.19 -1.84
CA ASN A 119 -6.60 10.21 -1.16
C ASN A 119 -7.77 9.66 -0.31
N PRO A 120 -8.60 8.68 -0.75
CA PRO A 120 -9.78 8.28 0.02
C PRO A 120 -9.44 7.61 1.37
N LEU A 121 -8.26 6.98 1.49
CA LEU A 121 -7.84 6.29 2.72
C LEU A 121 -7.16 7.24 3.73
N TRP A 122 -6.52 8.30 3.24
CA TRP A 122 -5.77 9.25 4.08
C TRP A 122 -6.65 10.32 4.73
N GLN A 123 -7.67 10.84 4.04
CA GLN A 123 -8.58 11.83 4.62
C GLN A 123 -9.35 11.27 5.83
N GLY A 124 -9.80 10.01 5.75
CA GLY A 124 -10.47 9.32 6.86
C GLY A 124 -9.57 9.07 8.08
N LYS A 125 -8.26 8.83 7.89
CA LYS A 125 -7.30 8.65 9.01
C LYS A 125 -6.92 9.98 9.66
N ARG A 126 -6.72 11.06 8.88
CA ARG A 126 -6.44 12.41 9.41
C ARG A 126 -7.61 12.95 10.22
N GLN A 127 -8.85 12.76 9.76
CA GLN A 127 -10.04 13.14 10.52
C GLN A 127 -10.17 12.37 11.84
N LYS A 128 -9.86 11.07 11.85
CA LYS A 128 -9.85 10.26 13.08
C LYS A 128 -8.78 10.67 14.08
N LYS A 129 -7.60 11.10 13.61
CA LYS A 129 -6.51 11.60 14.46
C LYS A 129 -6.89 12.94 15.12
N LYS A 130 -7.44 13.89 14.34
CA LYS A 130 -7.91 15.19 14.86
C LYS A 130 -9.09 15.10 15.84
N ARG A 131 -9.85 14.01 15.83
CA ARG A 131 -10.99 13.79 16.75
C ARG A 131 -10.57 13.14 18.08
N LYS A 132 -9.33 12.65 18.17
CA LYS A 132 -8.77 12.00 19.37
C LYS A 132 -7.83 12.91 20.15
N GLU A 133 -7.40 14.02 19.57
CA GLU A 133 -6.80 15.18 20.24
C GLU A 133 -7.92 16.11 20.71
#